data_AF-A0ABD1KMF0-F1
#
_entry.id   AF-A0ABD1KMF0-F1
#
_cell.length_a   1.000
_cell.length_b   1.000
_cell.length_c   1.000
_cell.angle_alpha   90.00
_cell.angle_beta   90.00
_cell.angle_gamma   90.00
#
_symmetry.space_group_name_H-M   'P 1'
#
loop_
_entity.id
_entity.type
_entity.pdbx_description
1 polymer ?
#
loop_
_entity_poly.entity_id
_entity_poly.type
_entity_poly.pdbx_seq_one_letter_code
_entity_poly.pdbx_strand_id
1 'polypeptide(L)'
;MRLNRRFTVFGSALFFVVIISLYLMLDHLQLDNTKNPSSGMDQFQNGHLSILQDKIDRLERLLAENNKIITNIRDSVINLRESVKDGRRVAESGNVSQGHVELLPSAPLVIPIDPDDCQFSTRPYSKSADRVQMLDVYDHLAFDNPDGGVWKQGFDITYDEHEWDNEPLQVFVVPHSHNDPGWLKTFDDYFRDQTQHILNNMVVKLHEDVRRKILWSEVSYFSKWWDNIDHQKRDAVKKLIERGQLELATGGWVMPDEANTHYFALIDQLLEGHQWLEKHLGVKPKTGWAVDPFGYSPTQAYLLKAAGFSNMLIQRVHYSVKKHFASHKTLEFFWRQNWVNDH
;
A
#
# COMPACT_ATOMS: atom_id res chain seq x y z
N MET A 1 57.81 7.97 -50.22
CA MET A 1 57.55 9.43 -50.27
C MET A 1 58.19 10.05 -49.03
N ARG A 2 59.21 10.91 -49.19
CA ARG A 2 59.88 11.60 -48.08
C ARG A 2 58.97 12.73 -47.60
N LEU A 3 58.27 12.52 -46.49
CA LEU A 3 57.48 13.57 -45.86
C LEU A 3 58.45 14.66 -45.38
N ASN A 4 58.30 15.86 -45.95
CA ASN A 4 59.20 16.99 -45.69
C ASN A 4 59.21 17.27 -44.18
N ARG A 5 60.40 17.29 -43.57
CA ARG A 5 60.62 17.54 -42.13
C ARG A 5 59.87 18.78 -41.60
N ARG A 6 59.59 19.74 -42.47
CA ARG A 6 58.76 20.93 -42.20
C ARG A 6 57.30 20.58 -41.91
N PHE A 7 56.68 19.66 -42.63
CA PHE A 7 55.28 19.25 -42.39
C PHE A 7 55.10 18.52 -41.06
N THR A 8 56.09 17.71 -40.64
CA THR A 8 56.05 17.04 -39.34
C THR A 8 56.16 18.03 -38.18
N VAL A 9 56.99 19.07 -38.32
CA VAL A 9 57.16 20.13 -37.31
C VAL A 9 55.92 21.02 -37.24
N PHE A 10 55.33 21.40 -38.38
CA PHE A 10 54.08 22.15 -38.42
C PHE A 10 52.89 21.34 -37.87
N GLY A 11 52.82 20.04 -38.19
CA GLY A 11 51.80 19.14 -37.65
C GLY A 11 51.92 18.96 -36.14
N SER A 12 53.14 18.80 -35.61
CA SER A 12 53.36 18.72 -34.16
C SER A 12 53.05 20.04 -33.44
N ALA A 13 53.40 21.18 -34.04
CA ALA A 13 53.09 22.48 -33.46
C ALA A 13 51.58 22.73 -33.42
N LEU A 14 50.84 22.38 -34.49
CA LEU A 14 49.39 22.49 -34.52
C LEU A 14 48.72 21.56 -33.49
N PHE A 15 49.24 20.34 -33.33
CA PHE A 15 48.75 19.40 -32.34
C PHE A 15 48.98 19.90 -30.90
N PHE A 16 50.15 20.48 -30.61
CA PHE A 16 50.42 21.11 -29.32
C PHE A 16 49.53 22.32 -29.06
N VAL A 17 49.26 23.15 -30.06
CA VAL A 17 48.33 24.28 -29.92
C VAL A 17 46.92 23.78 -29.64
N VAL A 18 46.44 22.75 -30.33
CA VAL A 18 45.12 22.16 -30.09
C VAL A 18 45.00 21.56 -28.68
N ILE A 19 46.04 20.85 -28.20
CA ILE A 19 46.06 20.31 -26.84
C ILE A 19 46.10 21.43 -25.79
N ILE A 20 46.90 22.48 -25.99
CA ILE A 20 46.95 23.62 -25.08
C ILE A 20 45.63 24.39 -25.11
N SER A 21 44.98 24.55 -26.26
CA SER A 21 43.66 25.15 -26.37
C SER A 21 42.59 24.31 -25.67
N LEU A 22 42.62 22.98 -25.81
CA LEU A 22 41.72 22.07 -25.09
C LEU A 22 41.98 22.11 -23.58
N TYR A 23 43.25 22.14 -23.15
CA TYR A 23 43.64 22.27 -21.76
C TYR A 23 43.18 23.61 -21.18
N LEU A 24 43.38 24.73 -21.89
CA LEU A 24 42.90 26.05 -21.48
C LEU A 24 41.37 26.15 -21.49
N MET A 25 40.69 25.42 -22.37
CA MET A 25 39.22 25.35 -22.38
C MET A 25 38.69 24.50 -21.21
N LEU A 26 39.39 23.41 -20.85
CA LEU A 26 39.10 22.61 -19.66
C LEU A 26 39.41 23.38 -18.37
N ASP A 27 40.50 24.15 -18.36
CA ASP A 27 40.90 25.01 -17.24
C ASP A 27 39.95 26.20 -17.11
N HIS A 28 39.38 26.73 -18.20
CA HIS A 28 38.27 27.69 -18.14
C HIS A 28 36.97 27.06 -17.61
N LEU A 29 36.66 25.81 -17.98
CA LEU A 29 35.52 25.05 -17.42
C LEU A 29 35.71 24.67 -15.94
N GLN A 30 36.97 24.51 -15.49
CA GLN A 30 37.30 24.32 -14.08
C GLN A 30 37.41 25.66 -13.32
N LEU A 31 37.83 26.77 -13.95
CA LEU A 31 37.85 28.10 -13.34
C LEU A 31 36.43 28.67 -13.15
N ASP A 32 35.50 28.40 -14.08
CA ASP A 32 34.06 28.66 -13.86
C ASP A 32 33.50 27.83 -12.69
N ASN A 33 34.15 26.72 -12.34
CA ASN A 33 33.80 25.88 -11.18
C ASN A 33 34.63 26.12 -9.92
N THR A 34 35.68 26.97 -9.93
CA THR A 34 36.60 27.08 -8.77
C THR A 34 37.05 28.49 -8.36
N LYS A 35 36.55 29.58 -8.98
CA LYS A 35 36.76 30.94 -8.43
C LYS A 35 35.50 31.82 -8.49
N ASN A 36 34.51 31.49 -7.66
CA ASN A 36 33.77 32.42 -6.80
C ASN A 36 32.87 31.63 -5.81
N PRO A 37 33.37 31.28 -4.62
CA PRO A 37 32.63 30.50 -3.63
C PRO A 37 31.75 31.38 -2.71
N SER A 38 30.95 32.31 -3.26
CA SER A 38 30.08 33.17 -2.42
C SER A 38 28.92 33.93 -3.12
N SER A 39 28.44 33.53 -4.31
CA SER A 39 27.24 34.22 -4.88
C SER A 39 26.26 33.40 -5.71
N GLY A 40 26.62 32.20 -6.21
CA GLY A 40 25.71 31.36 -7.00
C GLY A 40 24.94 30.30 -6.19
N MET A 41 25.55 29.77 -5.13
CA MET A 41 24.90 28.80 -4.24
C MET A 41 23.90 29.48 -3.31
N ASP A 42 24.15 30.73 -2.93
CA ASP A 42 23.15 31.58 -2.27
C ASP A 42 21.96 31.86 -3.17
N GLN A 43 22.09 32.06 -4.48
CA GLN A 43 20.91 32.36 -5.30
C GLN A 43 20.02 31.13 -5.55
N PHE A 44 20.61 29.94 -5.63
CA PHE A 44 19.89 28.68 -5.81
C PHE A 44 19.34 28.11 -4.49
N GLN A 45 20.12 28.18 -3.38
CA GLN A 45 19.63 27.88 -2.04
C GLN A 45 18.66 28.94 -1.53
N ASN A 46 18.90 30.25 -1.73
CA ASN A 46 17.92 31.29 -1.40
C ASN A 46 16.69 31.20 -2.28
N GLY A 47 16.77 30.69 -3.51
CA GLY A 47 15.59 30.38 -4.33
C GLY A 47 14.75 29.26 -3.72
N HIS A 48 15.37 28.15 -3.33
CA HIS A 48 14.68 27.04 -2.66
C HIS A 48 14.22 27.37 -1.22
N LEU A 49 15.02 28.13 -0.46
CA LEU A 49 14.69 28.65 0.87
C LEU A 49 13.61 29.73 0.79
N SER A 50 13.62 30.58 -0.24
CA SER A 50 12.53 31.53 -0.54
C SER A 50 11.23 30.81 -0.84
N ILE A 51 11.28 29.75 -1.66
CA ILE A 51 10.10 28.91 -1.95
C ILE A 51 9.62 28.18 -0.68
N LEU A 52 10.53 27.71 0.16
CA LEU A 52 10.19 27.10 1.45
C LEU A 52 9.61 28.12 2.44
N GLN A 53 10.18 29.31 2.51
CA GLN A 53 9.71 30.41 3.34
C GLN A 53 8.32 30.88 2.89
N ASP A 54 8.10 31.05 1.59
CA ASP A 54 6.78 31.42 1.04
C ASP A 54 5.73 30.32 1.31
N LYS A 55 6.13 29.04 1.27
CA LYS A 55 5.27 27.93 1.69
C LYS A 55 4.96 27.96 3.19
N ILE A 56 5.94 28.27 4.05
CA ILE A 56 5.75 28.40 5.49
C ILE A 56 4.84 29.59 5.80
N ASP A 57 5.10 30.75 5.22
CA ASP A 57 4.28 31.96 5.40
C ASP A 57 2.84 31.72 4.90
N ARG A 58 2.68 30.98 3.79
CA ARG A 58 1.35 30.56 3.30
C ARG A 58 0.65 29.61 4.26
N LEU A 59 1.38 28.65 4.84
CA LEU A 59 0.85 27.74 5.85
C LEU A 59 0.45 28.49 7.12
N GLU A 60 1.26 29.43 7.61
CA GLU A 60 0.94 30.26 8.76
C GLU A 60 -0.31 31.11 8.53
N ARG A 61 -0.46 31.71 7.33
CA ARG A 61 -1.70 32.43 6.97
C ARG A 61 -2.92 31.52 6.96
N LEU A 62 -2.81 30.34 6.35
CA LEU A 62 -3.90 29.35 6.34
C LEU A 62 -4.25 28.86 7.73
N LEU A 63 -3.25 28.71 8.62
CA LEU A 63 -3.44 28.27 9.99
C LEU A 63 -4.07 29.36 10.85
N ALA A 64 -3.69 30.63 10.64
CA ALA A 64 -4.34 31.78 11.26
C ALA A 64 -5.79 31.96 10.78
N GLU A 65 -6.04 31.75 9.49
CA GLU A 65 -7.39 31.79 8.91
C GLU A 65 -8.26 30.65 9.46
N ASN A 66 -7.73 29.42 9.52
CA ASN A 66 -8.42 28.29 10.15
C ASN A 66 -8.69 28.54 11.64
N ASN A 67 -7.73 29.10 12.39
CA ASN A 67 -7.96 29.46 13.79
C ASN A 67 -9.06 30.51 13.93
N LYS A 68 -9.15 31.48 13.01
CA LYS A 68 -10.23 32.48 12.98
C LYS A 68 -11.59 31.86 12.65
N ILE A 69 -11.61 30.91 11.71
CA ILE A 69 -12.81 30.14 11.38
C ILE A 69 -13.25 29.32 12.60
N ILE A 70 -12.33 28.66 13.29
CA ILE A 70 -12.60 27.88 14.51
C ILE A 70 -13.12 28.78 15.63
N THR A 71 -12.56 29.97 15.85
CA THR A 71 -13.11 30.91 16.84
C THR A 71 -14.49 31.40 16.46
N ASN A 72 -14.73 31.72 15.18
CA ASN A 72 -16.06 32.14 14.71
C ASN A 72 -17.10 31.01 14.87
N ILE A 73 -16.71 29.76 14.60
CA ILE A 73 -17.57 28.59 14.81
C ILE A 73 -17.84 28.41 16.31
N ARG A 74 -16.80 28.51 17.15
CA ARG A 74 -16.93 28.42 18.61
C ARG A 74 -17.89 29.47 19.15
N ASP A 75 -17.76 30.72 18.71
CA ASP A 75 -18.62 31.83 19.12
C ASP A 75 -20.05 31.66 18.60
N SER A 76 -20.22 31.15 17.38
CA SER A 76 -21.54 30.82 16.82
C SER A 76 -22.22 29.69 17.60
N VAL A 77 -21.47 28.67 18.02
CA VAL A 77 -21.96 27.56 18.85
C VAL A 77 -22.30 28.04 20.26
N ILE A 78 -21.50 28.93 20.85
CA ILE A 78 -21.80 29.54 22.16
C ILE A 78 -23.07 30.39 22.07
N ASN A 79 -23.21 31.24 21.05
CA ASN A 79 -24.41 32.05 20.83
C ASN A 79 -25.66 31.18 20.57
N LEU A 80 -25.55 30.10 19.79
CA LEU A 80 -26.65 29.15 19.59
C LEU A 80 -27.02 28.46 20.90
N ARG A 81 -26.03 28.05 21.70
CA ARG A 81 -26.26 27.43 23.01
C ARG A 81 -26.93 28.38 23.98
N GLU A 82 -26.53 29.65 24.02
CA GLU A 82 -27.17 30.67 24.85
C GLU A 82 -28.58 31.01 24.36
N SER A 83 -28.78 31.11 23.04
CA SER A 83 -30.10 31.34 22.46
C SER A 83 -31.08 30.17 22.64
N VAL A 84 -30.59 28.94 22.80
CA VAL A 84 -31.40 27.76 23.18
C VAL A 84 -31.65 27.71 24.69
N LYS A 85 -30.78 28.31 25.51
CA LYS A 85 -30.90 28.35 26.97
C LYS A 85 -31.85 29.45 27.44
N ASP A 86 -31.90 30.58 26.73
CA ASP A 86 -32.88 31.64 26.93
C ASP A 86 -34.07 31.40 26.00
N GLY A 87 -35.09 30.69 26.49
CA GLY A 87 -36.28 30.27 25.74
C GLY A 87 -37.15 31.39 25.15
N ARG A 88 -36.64 32.11 24.14
CA ARG A 88 -37.40 33.04 23.29
C ARG A 88 -37.68 32.38 21.94
N ARG A 89 -38.93 31.97 21.76
CA ARG A 89 -39.50 31.68 20.44
C ARG A 89 -39.42 32.95 19.59
N VAL A 90 -38.78 32.86 18.41
CA VAL A 90 -38.98 33.82 17.32
C VAL A 90 -39.35 33.03 16.06
N ALA A 91 -40.40 33.51 15.42
CA ALA A 91 -41.11 32.92 14.30
C ALA A 91 -40.38 33.04 12.96
N GLU A 92 -40.90 32.25 12.01
CA GLU A 92 -40.52 32.03 10.61
C GLU A 92 -40.16 33.27 9.78
N SER A 93 -39.12 33.14 8.93
CA SER A 93 -39.18 33.48 7.50
C SER A 93 -37.84 33.19 6.81
N GLY A 94 -37.84 32.38 5.74
CA GLY A 94 -36.69 32.30 4.82
C GLY A 94 -36.55 30.97 4.08
N ASN A 95 -37.16 30.89 2.88
CA ASN A 95 -36.98 29.81 1.91
C ASN A 95 -35.50 29.55 1.58
N VAL A 96 -35.00 28.34 1.85
CA VAL A 96 -33.81 27.79 1.19
C VAL A 96 -34.04 26.30 0.88
N SER A 97 -33.74 25.97 -0.37
CA SER A 97 -33.84 24.70 -1.10
C SER A 97 -33.68 23.40 -0.30
N GLN A 98 -34.63 22.47 -0.48
CA GLN A 98 -34.55 21.06 -0.09
C GLN A 98 -33.43 20.35 -0.87
N GLY A 99 -32.24 20.28 -0.28
CA GLY A 99 -31.29 19.19 -0.54
C GLY A 99 -31.47 18.17 0.57
N HIS A 100 -31.95 16.97 0.24
CA HIS A 100 -31.97 15.84 1.17
C HIS A 100 -30.53 15.45 1.51
N VAL A 101 -30.03 15.92 2.65
CA VAL A 101 -28.87 15.33 3.32
C VAL A 101 -29.43 14.29 4.27
N GLU A 102 -29.36 13.01 3.89
CA GLU A 102 -29.51 11.92 4.86
C GLU A 102 -28.38 12.06 5.88
N LEU A 103 -28.73 12.61 7.05
CA LEU A 103 -27.90 12.55 8.23
C LEU A 103 -27.74 11.08 8.61
N LEU A 104 -26.57 10.52 8.33
CA LEU A 104 -26.14 9.24 8.90
C LEU A 104 -26.40 9.29 10.42
N PRO A 105 -27.06 8.26 10.99
CA PRO A 105 -27.37 8.27 12.41
C PRO A 105 -26.07 8.40 13.21
N SER A 106 -26.07 9.33 14.16
CA SER A 106 -24.97 9.53 15.10
C SER A 106 -24.60 8.20 15.74
N ALA A 107 -23.32 7.83 15.65
CA ALA A 107 -22.80 6.63 16.29
C ALA A 107 -23.21 6.60 17.78
N PRO A 108 -23.64 5.44 18.31
CA PRO A 108 -24.09 5.37 19.69
C PRO A 108 -22.95 5.78 20.64
N LEU A 109 -23.23 6.74 21.53
CA LEU A 109 -22.33 7.25 22.57
C LEU A 109 -21.94 6.19 23.61
N VAL A 110 -22.61 5.04 23.60
CA VAL A 110 -22.37 3.91 24.47
C VAL A 110 -22.34 2.66 23.59
N ILE A 111 -21.16 2.07 23.44
CA ILE A 111 -21.01 0.76 22.82
C ILE A 111 -21.39 -0.25 23.92
N PRO A 112 -22.50 -0.99 23.78
CA PRO A 112 -22.82 -2.05 24.71
C PRO A 112 -21.70 -3.10 24.63
N ILE A 113 -21.02 -3.34 25.74
CA ILE A 113 -20.03 -4.42 25.85
C ILE A 113 -20.84 -5.69 26.11
N ASP A 114 -20.69 -6.69 25.26
CA ASP A 114 -21.33 -7.98 25.50
C ASP A 114 -20.73 -8.57 26.80
N PRO A 115 -21.54 -9.11 27.73
CA PRO A 115 -21.01 -9.84 28.88
C PRO A 115 -19.96 -10.90 28.51
N ASP A 116 -20.02 -11.49 27.31
CA ASP A 116 -19.01 -12.41 26.78
C ASP A 116 -17.67 -11.73 26.44
N ASP A 117 -17.66 -10.44 26.04
CA ASP A 117 -16.44 -9.67 25.78
C ASP A 117 -15.61 -9.49 27.07
N CYS A 118 -16.28 -9.43 28.23
CA CYS A 118 -15.63 -9.33 29.54
C CYS A 118 -15.15 -10.67 30.11
N GLN A 119 -15.59 -11.81 29.55
CA GLN A 119 -15.22 -13.14 30.06
C GLN A 119 -13.90 -13.67 29.50
N PHE A 120 -13.32 -12.98 28.52
CA PHE A 120 -12.06 -13.31 27.85
C PHE A 120 -10.91 -13.66 28.81
N SER A 121 -10.72 -12.90 29.89
CA SER A 121 -9.59 -13.05 30.81
C SER A 121 -9.73 -14.22 31.79
N THR A 122 -10.93 -14.81 31.88
CA THR A 122 -11.26 -15.82 32.89
C THR A 122 -11.30 -17.25 32.35
N ARG A 123 -11.31 -17.42 31.02
CA ARG A 123 -11.46 -18.73 30.40
C ARG A 123 -10.08 -19.40 30.24
N PRO A 124 -9.89 -20.64 30.73
CA PRO A 124 -8.64 -21.35 30.54
C PRO A 124 -8.40 -21.60 29.04
N TYR A 125 -7.14 -21.42 28.63
CA TYR A 125 -6.70 -21.67 27.26
C TYR A 125 -6.97 -23.14 26.89
N SER A 126 -7.86 -23.37 25.91
CA SER A 126 -8.16 -24.73 25.44
C SER A 126 -7.06 -25.24 24.50
N LYS A 127 -6.15 -26.05 25.05
CA LYS A 127 -5.28 -26.96 24.29
C LYS A 127 -6.13 -28.12 23.79
N SER A 128 -6.78 -27.97 22.64
CA SER A 128 -7.34 -29.14 21.94
C SER A 128 -6.20 -29.96 21.33
N ALA A 129 -6.21 -31.28 21.57
CA ALA A 129 -5.16 -32.21 21.17
C ALA A 129 -5.02 -32.37 19.64
N ASP A 130 -6.06 -32.04 18.87
CA ASP A 130 -6.10 -32.17 17.41
C ASP A 130 -5.67 -30.87 16.68
N ARG A 131 -4.97 -29.96 17.38
CA ARG A 131 -4.68 -28.61 16.87
C ARG A 131 -3.20 -28.30 16.81
N VAL A 132 -2.84 -27.56 15.77
CA VAL A 132 -1.50 -26.99 15.63
C VAL A 132 -1.44 -25.68 16.43
N GLN A 133 -0.55 -25.64 17.43
CA GLN A 133 -0.15 -24.41 18.11
C GLN A 133 1.32 -24.14 17.77
N MET A 134 1.61 -22.95 17.24
CA MET A 134 2.92 -22.55 16.78
C MET A 134 4.00 -22.61 17.85
N LEU A 135 3.67 -22.34 19.13
CA LEU A 135 4.64 -22.50 20.23
C LEU A 135 5.08 -23.96 20.39
N ASP A 136 4.12 -24.89 20.39
CA ASP A 136 4.43 -26.32 20.49
C ASP A 136 5.21 -26.78 19.23
N VAL A 137 4.86 -26.28 18.03
CA VAL A 137 5.63 -26.55 16.80
C VAL A 137 7.07 -26.06 16.93
N TYR A 138 7.29 -24.85 17.46
CA TYR A 138 8.63 -24.29 17.64
C TYR A 138 9.48 -25.14 18.60
N ASP A 139 8.89 -25.71 19.65
CA ASP A 139 9.59 -26.62 20.56
C ASP A 139 9.99 -27.95 19.89
N HIS A 140 9.27 -28.36 18.84
CA HIS A 140 9.56 -29.57 18.08
C HIS A 140 10.56 -29.36 16.92
N LEU A 141 10.67 -28.15 16.40
CA LEU A 141 11.52 -27.86 15.24
C LEU A 141 13.00 -27.78 15.63
N ALA A 142 13.84 -28.58 14.97
CA ALA A 142 15.29 -28.52 15.15
C ALA A 142 15.93 -27.26 14.52
N PHE A 143 15.22 -26.60 13.60
CA PHE A 143 15.73 -25.48 12.79
C PHE A 143 17.06 -25.78 12.09
N ASP A 144 17.24 -27.04 11.70
CA ASP A 144 18.32 -27.45 10.83
C ASP A 144 18.10 -26.92 9.40
N ASN A 145 19.19 -26.76 8.65
CA ASN A 145 19.16 -26.28 7.27
C ASN A 145 19.85 -27.25 6.29
N PRO A 146 19.41 -28.52 6.21
CA PRO A 146 19.94 -29.47 5.24
C PRO A 146 19.51 -29.10 3.81
N ASP A 147 20.33 -29.43 2.82
CA ASP A 147 19.97 -29.25 1.39
C ASP A 147 18.90 -30.27 0.98
N GLY A 148 17.70 -29.78 0.66
CA GLY A 148 16.55 -30.56 0.21
C GLY A 148 16.56 -30.94 -1.29
N GLY A 149 17.64 -30.64 -2.02
CA GLY A 149 17.74 -30.92 -3.45
C GLY A 149 17.25 -29.77 -4.32
N VAL A 150 16.38 -30.05 -5.30
CA VAL A 150 15.82 -29.01 -6.18
C VAL A 150 14.96 -28.01 -5.40
N TRP A 151 14.18 -28.49 -4.44
CA TRP A 151 13.57 -27.65 -3.41
C TRP A 151 14.53 -27.54 -2.22
N LYS A 152 15.40 -26.53 -2.27
CA LYS A 152 16.54 -26.35 -1.36
C LYS A 152 16.21 -26.45 0.13
N GLN A 153 15.05 -25.97 0.55
CA GLN A 153 14.62 -25.92 1.95
C GLN A 153 13.57 -26.98 2.31
N GLY A 154 13.31 -27.94 1.42
CA GLY A 154 12.28 -28.95 1.60
C GLY A 154 12.80 -30.37 1.52
N PHE A 155 12.15 -31.16 0.67
CA PHE A 155 12.42 -32.57 0.41
C PHE A 155 11.97 -32.93 -1.01
N ASP A 156 12.36 -34.10 -1.49
CA ASP A 156 11.94 -34.61 -2.80
C ASP A 156 10.46 -34.97 -2.80
N ILE A 157 9.67 -34.33 -3.67
CA ILE A 157 8.21 -34.50 -3.71
C ILE A 157 7.88 -35.65 -4.66
N THR A 158 7.21 -36.68 -4.15
CA THR A 158 6.66 -37.77 -4.94
C THR A 158 5.14 -37.71 -4.97
N TYR A 159 4.54 -38.21 -6.04
CA TYR A 159 3.10 -38.29 -6.24
C TYR A 159 2.77 -39.58 -6.99
N ASP A 160 1.54 -40.08 -6.83
CA ASP A 160 1.03 -41.21 -7.62
C ASP A 160 0.46 -40.67 -8.94
N GLU A 161 0.95 -41.21 -10.06
CA GLU A 161 0.52 -40.80 -11.40
C GLU A 161 -0.98 -41.06 -11.64
N HIS A 162 -1.57 -42.00 -10.90
CA HIS A 162 -2.98 -42.38 -11.01
C HIS A 162 -3.90 -41.69 -9.99
N GLU A 163 -3.38 -40.79 -9.14
CA GLU A 163 -4.15 -40.14 -8.06
C GLU A 163 -5.39 -39.38 -8.59
N TRP A 164 -5.29 -38.82 -9.79
CA TRP A 164 -6.31 -37.93 -10.40
C TRP A 164 -7.00 -38.56 -11.62
N ASP A 165 -7.00 -39.90 -11.76
CA ASP A 165 -7.64 -40.60 -12.89
C ASP A 165 -9.17 -40.44 -12.91
N ASN A 166 -9.80 -40.32 -11.74
CA ASN A 166 -11.26 -40.21 -11.59
C ASN A 166 -11.77 -38.77 -11.52
N GLU A 167 -10.93 -37.84 -11.10
CA GLU A 167 -11.26 -36.42 -10.97
C GLU A 167 -10.03 -35.60 -11.35
N PRO A 168 -10.11 -34.66 -12.31
CA PRO A 168 -8.95 -33.88 -12.72
C PRO A 168 -8.56 -32.84 -11.68
N LEU A 169 -7.26 -32.69 -11.42
CA LEU A 169 -6.73 -31.62 -10.58
C LEU A 169 -7.08 -30.24 -11.17
N GLN A 170 -7.76 -29.41 -10.38
CA GLN A 170 -8.09 -28.04 -10.77
C GLN A 170 -6.93 -27.09 -10.46
N VAL A 171 -6.36 -26.48 -11.51
CA VAL A 171 -5.22 -25.57 -11.39
C VAL A 171 -5.66 -24.14 -11.71
N PHE A 172 -5.51 -23.26 -10.72
CA PHE A 172 -5.77 -21.82 -10.86
C PHE A 172 -4.46 -21.05 -10.97
N VAL A 173 -4.17 -20.53 -12.15
CA VAL A 173 -3.08 -19.57 -12.35
C VAL A 173 -3.62 -18.18 -12.02
N VAL A 174 -3.04 -17.52 -11.03
CA VAL A 174 -3.49 -16.21 -10.53
C VAL A 174 -2.48 -15.12 -10.87
N PRO A 175 -2.65 -14.40 -11.99
CA PRO A 175 -1.82 -13.23 -12.29
C PRO A 175 -2.01 -12.15 -11.23
N HIS A 176 -0.90 -11.59 -10.77
CA HIS A 176 -0.87 -10.46 -9.84
C HIS A 176 0.36 -9.60 -10.14
N SER A 177 0.39 -8.39 -9.58
CA SER A 177 1.55 -7.51 -9.63
C SER A 177 1.74 -6.89 -8.25
N HIS A 178 2.85 -7.20 -7.58
CA HIS A 178 3.20 -6.57 -6.31
C HIS A 178 3.75 -5.17 -6.57
N ASN A 179 3.13 -4.15 -5.95
CA ASN A 179 3.46 -2.74 -6.18
C ASN A 179 3.71 -2.06 -4.83
N ASP A 180 4.96 -2.01 -4.39
CA ASP A 180 5.36 -1.35 -3.15
C ASP A 180 5.01 0.14 -3.15
N PRO A 181 4.18 0.64 -2.21
CA PRO A 181 3.87 2.07 -2.06
C PRO A 181 5.03 2.90 -1.48
N GLY A 182 6.23 2.72 -2.03
CA GLY A 182 7.49 3.22 -1.52
C GLY A 182 8.41 2.11 -1.02
N TRP A 183 9.60 1.98 -1.60
CA TRP A 183 10.66 1.05 -1.17
C TRP A 183 12.02 1.51 -1.69
N LEU A 184 12.43 1.09 -2.89
CA LEU A 184 13.64 1.60 -3.55
C LEU A 184 13.41 2.96 -4.22
N LYS A 185 12.18 3.18 -4.69
CA LYS A 185 11.70 4.47 -5.21
C LYS A 185 10.59 4.99 -4.30
N THR A 186 10.30 6.29 -4.42
CA THR A 186 9.15 6.89 -3.75
C THR A 186 7.84 6.38 -4.36
N PHE A 187 6.73 6.56 -3.65
CA PHE A 187 5.40 6.25 -4.14
C PHE A 187 5.13 6.87 -5.52
N ASP A 188 5.43 8.16 -5.68
CA ASP A 188 5.19 8.91 -6.92
C ASP A 188 6.13 8.50 -8.06
N ASP A 189 7.38 8.18 -7.77
CA ASP A 189 8.33 7.72 -8.78
C ASP A 189 7.94 6.34 -9.32
N TYR A 190 7.56 5.40 -8.44
CA TYR A 190 6.99 4.12 -8.86
C TYR A 190 5.72 4.31 -9.68
N PHE A 191 4.83 5.20 -9.24
CA PHE A 191 3.59 5.48 -9.96
C PHE A 191 3.86 5.97 -11.38
N ARG A 192 4.73 6.97 -11.51
CA ARG A 192 5.09 7.61 -12.78
C ARG A 192 5.81 6.62 -13.70
N ASP A 193 6.78 5.88 -13.19
CA ASP A 193 7.66 5.06 -14.02
C ASP A 193 7.06 3.68 -14.33
N GLN A 194 6.17 3.16 -13.49
CA GLN A 194 5.76 1.75 -13.54
C GLN A 194 4.24 1.54 -13.30
N THR A 195 3.72 1.89 -12.13
CA THR A 195 2.39 1.44 -11.69
C THR A 195 1.26 1.91 -12.61
N GLN A 196 1.31 3.15 -13.09
CA GLN A 196 0.30 3.66 -14.02
C GLN A 196 0.28 2.88 -15.35
N HIS A 197 1.44 2.41 -15.82
CA HIS A 197 1.55 1.65 -17.06
C HIS A 197 1.02 0.23 -16.89
N ILE A 198 1.26 -0.38 -15.73
CA ILE A 198 0.69 -1.68 -15.35
C ILE A 198 -0.84 -1.59 -15.37
N LEU A 199 -1.43 -0.61 -14.68
CA LEU A 199 -2.89 -0.43 -14.60
C LEU A 199 -3.52 -0.06 -15.96
N ASN A 200 -2.85 0.78 -16.77
CA ASN A 200 -3.31 1.07 -18.12
C ASN A 200 -3.33 -0.18 -19.01
N ASN A 201 -2.25 -0.98 -18.98
CA ASN A 201 -2.15 -2.20 -19.77
C ASN A 201 -3.10 -3.29 -19.27
N MET A 202 -3.35 -3.36 -17.95
CA MET A 202 -4.34 -4.27 -17.36
C MET A 202 -5.71 -4.09 -18.03
N VAL A 203 -6.21 -2.85 -18.14
CA VAL A 203 -7.53 -2.60 -18.76
C VAL A 203 -7.56 -3.10 -20.20
N VAL A 204 -6.52 -2.78 -20.99
CA VAL A 204 -6.42 -3.21 -22.39
C VAL A 204 -6.37 -4.73 -22.48
N LYS A 205 -5.48 -5.38 -21.72
CA LYS A 205 -5.24 -6.82 -21.80
C LYS A 205 -6.37 -7.65 -21.25
N LEU A 206 -7.09 -7.22 -20.22
CA LEU A 206 -8.28 -7.92 -19.77
C LEU A 206 -9.43 -7.80 -20.79
N HIS A 207 -9.54 -6.69 -21.52
CA HIS A 207 -10.58 -6.53 -22.53
C HIS A 207 -10.39 -7.44 -23.76
N GLU A 208 -9.14 -7.72 -24.13
CA GLU A 208 -8.79 -8.59 -25.27
C GLU A 208 -9.24 -10.05 -25.11
N ASP A 209 -9.34 -10.57 -23.88
CA ASP A 209 -9.76 -11.95 -23.61
C ASP A 209 -10.48 -12.05 -22.27
N VAL A 210 -11.77 -12.41 -22.33
CA VAL A 210 -12.68 -12.50 -21.16
C VAL A 210 -12.25 -13.54 -20.12
N ARG A 211 -11.37 -14.48 -20.49
CA ARG A 211 -10.82 -15.51 -19.60
C ARG A 211 -9.69 -14.97 -18.73
N ARG A 212 -9.04 -13.87 -19.13
CA ARG A 212 -7.93 -13.30 -18.37
C ARG A 212 -8.45 -12.74 -17.05
N LYS A 213 -7.70 -13.07 -16.00
CA LYS A 213 -7.94 -12.64 -14.62
C LYS A 213 -6.70 -11.93 -14.10
N ILE A 214 -6.87 -10.99 -13.18
CA ILE A 214 -5.78 -10.42 -12.39
C ILE A 214 -6.28 -10.02 -11.01
N LEU A 215 -5.40 -10.14 -10.04
CA LEU A 215 -5.60 -9.66 -8.67
C LEU A 215 -4.80 -8.37 -8.46
N TRP A 216 -5.44 -7.39 -7.82
CA TRP A 216 -4.81 -6.12 -7.40
C TRP A 216 -5.03 -5.89 -5.90
N SER A 217 -4.01 -5.39 -5.19
CA SER A 217 -4.02 -5.28 -3.72
C SER A 217 -3.95 -3.84 -3.23
N GLU A 218 -2.98 -3.04 -3.70
CA GLU A 218 -2.68 -1.74 -3.11
C GLU A 218 -3.62 -0.63 -3.61
N VAL A 219 -4.62 -0.26 -2.78
CA VAL A 219 -5.64 0.73 -3.14
C VAL A 219 -5.05 2.14 -3.28
N SER A 220 -3.98 2.47 -2.56
CA SER A 220 -3.29 3.77 -2.70
C SER A 220 -2.92 4.09 -4.15
N TYR A 221 -2.30 3.13 -4.85
CA TYR A 221 -1.96 3.27 -6.26
C TYR A 221 -3.18 3.25 -7.17
N PHE A 222 -4.14 2.38 -6.88
CA PHE A 222 -5.36 2.28 -7.68
C PHE A 222 -6.16 3.59 -7.63
N SER A 223 -6.27 4.20 -6.44
CA SER A 223 -6.89 5.51 -6.21
C SER A 223 -6.18 6.60 -7.00
N LYS A 224 -4.84 6.70 -6.87
CA LYS A 224 -4.07 7.72 -7.60
C LYS A 224 -4.22 7.56 -9.12
N TRP A 225 -4.25 6.33 -9.62
CA TRP A 225 -4.49 6.06 -11.04
C TRP A 225 -5.91 6.43 -11.46
N TRP A 226 -6.91 6.09 -10.64
CA TRP A 226 -8.32 6.34 -10.91
C TRP A 226 -8.62 7.83 -11.13
N ASP A 227 -7.94 8.71 -10.40
CA ASP A 227 -8.09 10.17 -10.54
C ASP A 227 -7.58 10.69 -11.89
N ASN A 228 -6.65 9.97 -12.52
CA ASN A 228 -6.00 10.37 -13.78
C ASN A 228 -6.67 9.79 -15.05
N ILE A 229 -7.75 9.01 -14.91
CA ILE A 229 -8.41 8.35 -16.04
C ILE A 229 -9.79 8.92 -16.33
N ASP A 230 -10.18 8.88 -17.61
CA ASP A 230 -11.48 9.35 -18.08
C ASP A 230 -12.65 8.43 -17.68
N HIS A 231 -13.87 8.92 -17.88
CA HIS A 231 -15.10 8.17 -17.58
C HIS A 231 -15.20 6.85 -18.36
N GLN A 232 -14.76 6.82 -19.63
CA GLN A 232 -14.83 5.61 -20.44
C GLN A 232 -13.96 4.49 -19.86
N LYS A 233 -12.75 4.81 -19.42
CA LYS A 233 -11.84 3.84 -18.80
C LYS A 233 -12.35 3.42 -17.42
N ARG A 234 -12.92 4.34 -16.63
CA ARG A 234 -13.58 4.00 -15.35
C ARG A 234 -14.73 3.01 -15.54
N ASP A 235 -15.57 3.22 -16.55
CA ASP A 235 -16.66 2.30 -16.89
C ASP A 235 -16.14 0.93 -17.38
N ALA A 236 -15.04 0.92 -18.14
CA ALA A 236 -14.38 -0.32 -18.53
C ALA A 236 -13.87 -1.11 -17.31
N VAL A 237 -13.24 -0.43 -16.35
CA VAL A 237 -12.78 -1.06 -15.10
C VAL A 237 -13.94 -1.66 -14.30
N LYS A 238 -15.04 -0.91 -14.12
CA LYS A 238 -16.23 -1.41 -13.43
C LYS A 238 -16.77 -2.68 -14.10
N LYS A 239 -16.85 -2.72 -15.43
CA LYS A 239 -17.24 -3.93 -16.18
C LYS A 239 -16.28 -5.09 -15.99
N LEU A 240 -14.97 -4.84 -15.89
CA LEU A 240 -13.98 -5.88 -15.63
C LEU A 240 -14.15 -6.49 -14.24
N ILE A 241 -14.50 -5.67 -13.25
CA ILE A 241 -14.82 -6.11 -11.88
C ILE A 241 -16.13 -6.90 -11.85
N GLU A 242 -17.19 -6.40 -12.48
CA GLU A 242 -18.50 -7.08 -12.56
C GLU A 242 -18.39 -8.47 -13.21
N ARG A 243 -17.51 -8.62 -14.21
CA ARG A 243 -17.21 -9.90 -14.88
C ARG A 243 -16.23 -10.78 -14.10
N GLY A 244 -15.74 -10.30 -12.95
CA GLY A 244 -14.73 -10.95 -12.13
C GLY A 244 -13.39 -11.13 -12.84
N GLN A 245 -13.05 -10.33 -13.84
CA GLN A 245 -11.74 -10.33 -14.50
C GLN A 245 -10.69 -9.57 -13.69
N LEU A 246 -11.10 -8.52 -12.99
CA LEU A 246 -10.30 -7.80 -12.02
C LEU A 246 -10.86 -8.08 -10.63
N GLU A 247 -10.06 -8.67 -9.76
CA GLU A 247 -10.39 -8.85 -8.34
C GLU A 247 -9.52 -7.92 -7.49
N LEU A 248 -10.16 -7.19 -6.56
CA LEU A 248 -9.48 -6.41 -5.54
C LEU A 248 -9.34 -7.30 -4.30
N ALA A 249 -8.12 -7.63 -3.91
CA ALA A 249 -7.82 -8.47 -2.75
C ALA A 249 -7.23 -7.64 -1.62
N THR A 250 -7.56 -8.00 -0.37
CA THR A 250 -7.37 -7.19 0.85
C THR A 250 -8.09 -5.83 0.80
N GLY A 251 -7.82 -5.01 -0.22
CA GLY A 251 -8.42 -3.69 -0.40
C GLY A 251 -7.95 -2.66 0.61
N GLY A 252 -6.84 -2.90 1.30
CA GLY A 252 -6.22 -1.90 2.15
C GLY A 252 -5.53 -0.81 1.33
N TRP A 253 -5.27 0.34 1.95
CA TRP A 253 -4.47 1.38 1.33
C TRP A 253 -3.08 0.85 0.92
N VAL A 254 -2.53 -0.06 1.73
CA VAL A 254 -1.26 -0.75 1.51
C VAL A 254 -1.38 -2.23 1.88
N MET A 255 -0.34 -3.01 1.58
CA MET A 255 -0.08 -4.29 2.24
C MET A 255 0.78 -3.99 3.47
N PRO A 256 0.21 -3.96 4.69
CA PRO A 256 0.91 -3.42 5.84
C PRO A 256 1.99 -4.37 6.37
N ASP A 257 2.99 -3.81 7.05
CA ASP A 257 3.81 -4.59 7.99
C ASP A 257 2.92 -5.17 9.10
N GLU A 258 3.21 -6.38 9.55
CA GLU A 258 2.47 -7.08 10.60
C GLU A 258 3.27 -7.23 11.90
N ALA A 259 4.53 -6.79 11.91
CA ALA A 259 5.39 -6.85 13.10
C ALA A 259 5.33 -5.56 13.94
N ASN A 260 5.54 -4.38 13.33
CA ASN A 260 5.64 -3.11 14.06
C ASN A 260 4.33 -2.33 14.11
N THR A 261 3.41 -2.62 13.20
CA THR A 261 2.18 -1.84 13.04
C THR A 261 1.22 -2.04 14.20
N HIS A 262 0.82 -0.94 14.83
CA HIS A 262 -0.25 -0.97 15.83
C HIS A 262 -1.60 -1.29 15.17
N TYR A 263 -2.47 -2.05 15.85
CA TYR A 263 -3.75 -2.48 15.28
C TYR A 263 -4.63 -1.30 14.82
N PHE A 264 -4.57 -0.14 15.48
CA PHE A 264 -5.25 1.08 15.01
C PHE A 264 -4.82 1.47 13.59
N ALA A 265 -3.53 1.43 13.28
CA ALA A 265 -3.03 1.75 11.94
C ALA A 265 -3.42 0.66 10.91
N LEU A 266 -3.46 -0.61 11.33
CA LEU A 266 -3.97 -1.70 10.48
C LEU A 266 -5.45 -1.49 10.10
N ILE A 267 -6.27 -1.07 11.07
CA ILE A 267 -7.70 -0.76 10.86
C ILE A 267 -7.84 0.48 9.99
N ASP A 268 -7.10 1.55 10.28
CA ASP A 268 -7.22 2.84 9.58
C ASP A 268 -6.89 2.71 8.09
N GLN A 269 -5.76 2.06 7.75
CA GLN A 269 -5.40 1.85 6.35
C GLN A 269 -6.38 0.91 5.62
N LEU A 270 -6.96 -0.07 6.33
CA LEU A 270 -7.95 -0.98 5.75
C LEU A 270 -9.25 -0.23 5.48
N LEU A 271 -9.68 0.61 6.42
CA LEU A 271 -10.85 1.45 6.32
C LEU A 271 -10.73 2.43 5.15
N GLU A 272 -9.60 3.14 5.04
CA GLU A 272 -9.36 4.10 3.95
C GLU A 272 -9.51 3.43 2.57
N GLY A 273 -8.86 2.27 2.38
CA GLY A 273 -8.96 1.52 1.15
C GLY A 273 -10.39 1.01 0.88
N HIS A 274 -11.08 0.48 1.88
CA HIS A 274 -12.44 -0.05 1.74
C HIS A 274 -13.47 1.05 1.45
N GLN A 275 -13.38 2.20 2.12
CA GLN A 275 -14.25 3.34 1.84
C GLN A 275 -14.05 3.85 0.42
N TRP A 276 -12.80 3.90 -0.04
CA TRP A 276 -12.50 4.29 -1.42
C TRP A 276 -13.10 3.30 -2.42
N LEU A 277 -12.94 1.99 -2.19
CA LEU A 277 -13.47 0.94 -3.04
C LEU A 277 -15.00 0.94 -3.09
N GLU A 278 -15.67 1.07 -1.94
CA GLU A 278 -17.14 1.12 -1.86
C GLU A 278 -17.69 2.35 -2.60
N LYS A 279 -17.08 3.53 -2.38
CA LYS A 279 -17.52 4.78 -3.01
C LYS A 279 -17.38 4.78 -4.53
N HIS A 280 -16.27 4.27 -5.07
CA HIS A 280 -15.96 4.40 -6.50
C HIS A 280 -16.35 3.19 -7.33
N LEU A 281 -16.26 1.99 -6.75
CA LEU A 281 -16.43 0.71 -7.45
C LEU A 281 -17.60 -0.13 -6.89
N GLY A 282 -18.11 0.19 -5.70
CA GLY A 282 -19.19 -0.58 -5.06
C GLY A 282 -18.79 -1.99 -4.64
N VAL A 283 -17.49 -2.22 -4.38
CA VAL A 283 -16.96 -3.55 -4.03
C VAL A 283 -16.49 -3.64 -2.59
N LYS A 284 -16.62 -4.85 -2.03
CA LYS A 284 -16.09 -5.23 -0.70
C LYS A 284 -15.26 -6.51 -0.85
N PRO A 285 -13.92 -6.43 -0.81
CA PRO A 285 -13.04 -7.60 -0.88
C PRO A 285 -13.37 -8.64 0.19
N LYS A 286 -13.21 -9.92 -0.15
CA LYS A 286 -13.45 -11.06 0.76
C LYS A 286 -12.25 -12.00 0.91
N THR A 287 -11.20 -11.75 0.13
CA THR A 287 -9.96 -12.54 0.11
C THR A 287 -8.81 -11.64 0.55
N GLY A 288 -8.11 -12.02 1.61
CA GLY A 288 -6.88 -11.39 2.05
C GLY A 288 -5.69 -11.88 1.22
N TRP A 289 -4.80 -10.98 0.87
CA TRP A 289 -3.59 -11.23 0.11
C TRP A 289 -2.43 -10.46 0.75
N ALA A 290 -1.52 -11.19 1.41
CA ALA A 290 -0.39 -10.64 2.14
C ALA A 290 0.89 -11.42 1.81
N VAL A 291 1.47 -11.18 0.63
CA VAL A 291 2.62 -11.97 0.15
C VAL A 291 3.98 -11.45 0.60
N ASP A 292 4.07 -10.18 1.00
CA ASP A 292 5.35 -9.52 1.28
C ASP A 292 5.63 -9.00 2.70
N PRO A 293 4.70 -9.02 3.69
CA PRO A 293 5.08 -8.72 5.07
C PRO A 293 6.14 -9.68 5.60
N PHE A 294 7.09 -9.18 6.38
CA PHE A 294 8.23 -9.98 6.87
C PHE A 294 7.88 -10.74 8.15
N GLY A 295 7.01 -11.74 7.99
CA GLY A 295 6.35 -12.44 9.09
C GLY A 295 4.91 -11.95 9.24
N TYR A 296 4.09 -12.72 9.96
CA TYR A 296 2.65 -12.50 10.04
C TYR A 296 2.15 -12.55 11.47
N SER A 297 1.10 -11.78 11.73
CA SER A 297 0.48 -11.64 13.04
C SER A 297 -0.94 -12.18 13.02
N PRO A 298 -1.37 -12.96 14.04
CA PRO A 298 -2.76 -13.39 14.14
C PRO A 298 -3.73 -12.19 14.26
N THR A 299 -3.25 -11.00 14.61
CA THR A 299 -4.03 -9.75 14.57
C THR A 299 -4.61 -9.48 13.19
N GLN A 300 -3.86 -9.70 12.11
CA GLN A 300 -4.36 -9.46 10.75
C GLN A 300 -5.50 -10.43 10.41
N ALA A 301 -5.36 -11.71 10.77
CA ALA A 301 -6.41 -12.71 10.59
C ALA A 301 -7.69 -12.35 11.36
N TYR A 302 -7.56 -11.86 12.59
CA TYR A 302 -8.68 -11.38 13.40
C TYR A 302 -9.42 -10.21 12.75
N LEU A 303 -8.67 -9.17 12.36
CA LEU A 303 -9.23 -7.96 11.78
C LEU A 303 -9.92 -8.23 10.44
N LEU A 304 -9.30 -9.05 9.57
CA LEU A 304 -9.93 -9.45 8.31
C LEU A 304 -11.22 -10.24 8.55
N LYS A 305 -11.23 -11.17 9.49
CA LYS A 305 -12.45 -11.92 9.83
C LYS A 305 -13.56 -10.99 10.32
N ALA A 306 -13.24 -10.03 11.19
CA ALA A 306 -14.17 -9.02 11.68
C ALA A 306 -14.68 -8.10 10.56
N ALA A 307 -13.85 -7.82 9.55
CA ALA A 307 -14.21 -7.06 8.35
C ALA A 307 -15.01 -7.89 7.31
N GLY A 308 -15.37 -9.14 7.61
CA GLY A 308 -16.21 -9.98 6.75
C GLY A 308 -15.46 -10.79 5.69
N PHE A 309 -14.15 -10.95 5.82
CA PHE A 309 -13.36 -11.81 4.94
C PHE A 309 -13.60 -13.29 5.25
N SER A 310 -13.48 -14.11 4.21
CA SER A 310 -13.59 -15.57 4.32
C SER A 310 -12.23 -16.25 4.33
N ASN A 311 -11.27 -15.71 3.57
CA ASN A 311 -9.99 -16.36 3.29
C ASN A 311 -8.84 -15.34 3.40
N MET A 312 -7.62 -15.81 3.65
CA MET A 312 -6.41 -15.03 3.53
C MET A 312 -5.24 -15.88 3.04
N LEU A 313 -4.32 -15.28 2.30
CA LEU A 313 -3.08 -15.90 1.87
C LEU A 313 -1.88 -15.16 2.47
N ILE A 314 -0.93 -15.94 2.99
CA ILE A 314 0.35 -15.48 3.53
C ILE A 314 1.50 -16.23 2.87
N GLN A 315 2.71 -15.66 2.88
CA GLN A 315 3.85 -16.22 2.18
C GLN A 315 5.16 -16.26 2.98
N ARG A 316 5.68 -15.15 3.51
CA ARG A 316 7.00 -15.08 4.19
C ARG A 316 7.03 -15.67 5.61
N VAL A 317 6.70 -16.96 5.71
CA VAL A 317 6.82 -17.78 6.92
C VAL A 317 8.19 -18.47 6.95
N HIS A 318 8.75 -18.72 8.13
CA HIS A 318 10.04 -19.39 8.29
C HIS A 318 10.10 -20.71 7.49
N TYR A 319 11.20 -20.97 6.79
CA TYR A 319 11.30 -22.11 5.86
C TYR A 319 11.14 -23.47 6.56
N SER A 320 11.68 -23.65 7.78
CA SER A 320 11.47 -24.88 8.57
C SER A 320 9.99 -25.09 8.95
N VAL A 321 9.26 -24.01 9.21
CA VAL A 321 7.81 -24.06 9.47
C VAL A 321 7.09 -24.46 8.18
N LYS A 322 7.42 -23.86 7.03
CA LYS A 322 6.88 -24.26 5.72
C LYS A 322 7.13 -25.75 5.43
N LYS A 323 8.36 -26.23 5.66
CA LYS A 323 8.74 -27.64 5.46
C LYS A 323 7.91 -28.56 6.36
N HIS A 324 7.77 -28.23 7.63
CA HIS A 324 6.98 -29.00 8.59
C HIS A 324 5.50 -29.05 8.20
N PHE A 325 4.88 -27.92 7.86
CA PHE A 325 3.47 -27.90 7.46
C PHE A 325 3.26 -28.61 6.11
N ALA A 326 4.22 -28.51 5.18
CA ALA A 326 4.17 -29.22 3.91
C ALA A 326 4.23 -30.75 4.10
N SER A 327 5.10 -31.26 4.97
CA SER A 327 5.21 -32.71 5.23
C SER A 327 3.98 -33.29 5.90
N HIS A 328 3.23 -32.46 6.65
CA HIS A 328 1.98 -32.86 7.29
C HIS A 328 0.73 -32.53 6.47
N LYS A 329 0.88 -31.95 5.27
CA LYS A 329 -0.23 -31.46 4.42
C LYS A 329 -1.17 -30.47 5.15
N THR A 330 -0.61 -29.61 5.99
CA THR A 330 -1.36 -28.63 6.80
C THR A 330 -1.08 -27.18 6.42
N LEU A 331 -0.59 -26.91 5.21
CA LEU A 331 -0.32 -25.54 4.73
C LEU A 331 -1.58 -24.67 4.62
N GLU A 332 -2.75 -25.31 4.52
CA GLU A 332 -4.06 -24.68 4.60
C GLU A 332 -4.67 -24.98 5.97
N PHE A 333 -5.14 -23.95 6.67
CA PHE A 333 -5.66 -24.09 8.03
C PHE A 333 -6.63 -22.97 8.40
N PHE A 334 -7.51 -23.25 9.37
CA PHE A 334 -8.36 -22.24 9.99
C PHE A 334 -7.57 -21.48 11.05
N TRP A 335 -7.09 -20.28 10.69
CA TRP A 335 -6.30 -19.45 11.60
C TRP A 335 -7.18 -18.74 12.62
N ARG A 336 -7.31 -19.34 13.81
CA ARG A 336 -8.03 -18.76 14.95
C ARG A 336 -7.11 -18.02 15.91
N GLN A 337 -7.70 -17.17 16.74
CA GLN A 337 -6.97 -16.55 17.85
C GLN A 337 -6.71 -17.54 18.97
N ASN A 338 -5.62 -17.33 19.69
CA ASN A 338 -5.17 -18.22 20.77
C ASN A 338 -6.21 -18.37 21.89
N TRP A 339 -7.06 -17.37 22.11
CA TRP A 339 -8.06 -17.36 23.19
C TRP A 339 -9.46 -17.85 22.79
N VAL A 340 -9.70 -18.14 21.50
CA VAL A 340 -11.05 -18.55 21.03
C VAL A 340 -11.29 -20.02 21.36
N ASN A 341 -12.30 -20.30 22.18
CA ASN A 341 -12.81 -21.65 22.42
C ASN A 341 -13.89 -22.00 21.39
N ASP A 342 -14.08 -23.29 21.14
CA ASP A 342 -15.14 -23.76 20.25
C ASP A 342 -16.48 -23.60 20.96
N HIS A 343 -17.34 -22.77 20.40
CA HIS A 343 -18.77 -22.81 20.61
C HIS A 343 -19.45 -23.13 19.30
#